data_AF-A0A258XP26-F1
#
_entry.id   AF-A0A258XP26-F1
#
_cell.length_a   1.000
_cell.length_b   1.000
_cell.length_c   1.000
_cell.angle_alpha   90.00
_cell.angle_beta   90.00
_cell.angle_gamma   90.00
#
_symmetry.space_group_name_H-M   'P 1'
#
loop_
_entity.id
_entity.type
_entity.pdbx_description
1 polymer ?
#
loop_
_entity_poly.entity_id
_entity_poly.type
_entity_poly.pdbx_seq_one_letter_code
_entity_poly.pdbx_strand_id
1 'polypeptide(L)' 'MHDARVLVVDDSAAMRALFSDILDQSKGVTVVGTARDAADARDLITQLRPNVLTL' A
#
# COMPACT_ATOMS: atom_id res chain seq x y z
N MET A 1 -14.74 13.22 -4.54
CA MET A 1 -14.58 11.76 -4.37
C MET A 1 -13.27 11.56 -3.64
N HIS A 2 -13.21 10.74 -2.60
CA HIS A 2 -11.96 10.50 -1.87
C HIS A 2 -11.26 9.30 -2.51
N ASP A 3 -10.07 9.51 -3.07
CA ASP A 3 -9.24 8.41 -3.56
C ASP A 3 -8.66 7.63 -2.37
N ALA A 4 -8.77 6.30 -2.42
CA ALA A 4 -8.17 5.39 -1.46
C ALA A 4 -6.66 5.34 -1.70
N ARG A 5 -5.90 5.85 -0.74
CA ARG A 5 -4.43 5.88 -0.71
C ARG A 5 -3.94 4.67 0.08
N VAL A 6 -3.52 3.64 -0.62
CA VAL A 6 -3.22 2.32 -0.04
C VAL A 6 -1.73 2.15 0.19
N LEU A 7 -1.35 1.71 1.37
CA LEU A 7 -0.01 1.19 1.67
C LEU A 7 -0.10 -0.34 1.77
N VAL A 8 0.61 -1.05 0.88
CA VAL A 8 0.61 -2.52 0.85
C VAL A 8 1.68 -3.06 1.80
N VAL A 9 1.30 -3.86 2.80
CA VAL A 9 2.25 -4.50 3.72
C VAL A 9 2.16 -6.02 3.56
N ASP A 10 3.28 -6.68 3.23
CA ASP A 10 3.37 -8.13 3.08
C ASP A 10 4.86 -8.56 3.12
N ASP A 11 5.18 -9.72 3.68
CA ASP A 11 6.57 -10.22 3.79
C ASP A 11 7.12 -10.78 2.46
N SER A 12 6.24 -11.18 1.55
CA SER A 12 6.56 -11.65 0.20
C SER A 12 6.62 -10.51 -0.81
N ALA A 13 7.80 -10.33 -1.43
CA ALA A 13 7.98 -9.39 -2.52
C ALA A 13 7.06 -9.66 -3.72
N ALA A 14 6.75 -10.93 -3.99
CA ALA A 14 5.86 -11.32 -5.08
C ALA A 14 4.41 -10.91 -4.80
N MET A 15 3.94 -11.06 -3.55
CA MET A 15 2.60 -10.66 -3.16
C MET A 15 2.45 -9.14 -3.18
N ARG A 16 3.46 -8.39 -2.72
CA ARG A 16 3.44 -6.91 -2.83
C ARG A 16 3.32 -6.44 -4.27
N ALA A 17 4.03 -7.06 -5.22
CA ALA A 17 3.92 -6.73 -6.63
C ALA A 17 2.52 -7.07 -7.18
N LEU A 18 2.02 -8.27 -6.90
CA LEU A 18 0.67 -8.71 -7.31
C LEU A 18 -0.42 -7.76 -6.81
N PHE A 19 -0.42 -7.43 -5.52
CA PHE A 19 -1.43 -6.53 -4.95
C PHE A 19 -1.33 -5.12 -5.51
N SER A 20 -0.11 -4.62 -5.73
CA SER A 20 0.08 -3.30 -6.33
C SER A 20 -0.55 -3.24 -7.72
N ASP A 21 -0.26 -4.24 -8.56
CA ASP A 21 -0.82 -4.34 -9.91
C ASP A 21 -2.34 -4.49 -9.93
N ILE A 22 -2.92 -5.24 -8.98
CA ILE A 22 -4.38 -5.41 -8.87
C ILE A 22 -5.04 -4.10 -8.43
N LEU A 23 -4.47 -3.42 -7.44
CA LEU A 23 -5.05 -2.21 -6.85
C LEU A 23 -4.93 -1.00 -7.79
N ASP A 24 -3.84 -0.88 -8.53
CA ASP A 24 -3.65 0.20 -9.51
C ASP A 24 -4.63 0.14 -10.68
N GLN A 25 -5.23 -1.03 -10.96
CA GLN A 25 -6.28 -1.17 -11.97
C GLN A 25 -7.67 -0.69 -11.47
N SER A 26 -7.83 -0.44 -10.17
CA SER A 26 -9.10 0.01 -9.59
C SER A 26 -9.25 1.52 -9.64
N LYS A 27 -10.40 2.00 -10.17
CA LYS A 27 -10.71 3.43 -10.17
C LYS A 27 -10.88 3.95 -8.75
N GLY A 28 -10.23 5.06 -8.44
CA GLY A 28 -10.29 5.68 -7.11
C GLY A 28 -9.40 4.99 -6.07
N VAL A 29 -8.48 4.13 -6.49
CA VAL A 29 -7.44 3.55 -5.66
C VAL A 29 -6.08 4.01 -6.18
N THR A 30 -5.17 4.29 -5.26
CA THR A 30 -3.78 4.64 -5.57
C THR A 30 -2.88 3.99 -4.55
N VAL A 31 -1.99 3.13 -5.01
CA VAL A 31 -0.95 2.57 -4.14
C VAL A 31 0.11 3.64 -3.92
N VAL A 32 0.24 4.11 -2.67
CA VAL A 32 1.18 5.17 -2.32
C VAL A 32 2.54 4.64 -1.89
N GLY A 33 2.63 3.35 -1.57
CA GLY A 33 3.86 2.68 -1.22
C GLY A 33 3.64 1.20 -0.89
N THR A 34 4.74 0.50 -0.68
CA THR A 34 4.74 -0.88 -0.19
C THR A 34 5.75 -1.01 0.95
N ALA A 35 5.43 -1.82 1.96
CA ALA A 35 6.29 -2.12 3.10
C ALA A 35 6.48 -3.62 3.25
N ARG A 36 7.67 -4.05 3.63
CA ARG A 36 7.99 -5.48 3.81
C ARG A 36 7.71 -6.01 5.21
N ASP A 37 7.55 -5.10 6.18
CA ASP A 37 7.36 -5.42 7.59
C ASP A 37 6.70 -4.24 8.33
N ALA A 38 6.38 -4.46 9.61
CA ALA A 38 5.69 -3.46 10.43
C ALA A 38 6.56 -2.24 10.79
N ALA A 39 7.89 -2.37 10.79
CA ALA A 39 8.77 -1.23 11.07
C ALA A 39 8.80 -0.29 9.87
N ASP A 40 9.03 -0.85 8.68
CA ASP A 40 8.97 -0.15 7.39
C ASP A 40 7.60 0.51 7.18
N ALA A 41 6.51 -0.22 7.48
CA ALA A 41 5.16 0.32 7.38
C ALA A 41 4.95 1.56 8.28
N ARG A 42 5.46 1.56 9.52
CA ARG A 42 5.32 2.70 10.44
C ARG A 42 5.99 3.97 9.92
N ASP A 43 7.17 3.81 9.33
CA ASP A 43 7.90 4.93 8.73
C ASP A 43 7.14 5.48 7.52
N LEU A 44 6.65 4.59 6.65
CA LEU A 44 5.89 4.95 5.46
C LEU A 44 4.51 5.55 5.77
N ILE A 45 3.83 5.12 6.84
CA ILE A 45 2.57 5.73 7.28
C ILE A 45 2.76 7.23 7.55
N THR A 46 3.84 7.57 8.25
CA THR A 46 4.13 8.96 8.62
C THR A 46 4.46 9.81 7.38
N GLN A 47 5.22 9.25 6.44
CA GLN A 47 5.67 9.95 5.24
C GLN A 47 4.56 10.10 4.18
N LEU A 48 3.80 9.03 3.94
CA LEU A 48 2.87 8.93 2.80
C LEU A 48 1.42 9.26 3.17
N ARG A 49 1.10 9.24 4.47
CA ARG A 49 -0.25 9.38 5.04
C ARG A 49 -1.30 8.58 4.25
N PRO A 50 -1.15 7.24 4.15
CA PRO A 50 -2.17 6.39 3.56
C PRO A 50 -3.45 6.46 4.41
N ASN A 51 -4.60 6.21 3.78
CA ASN A 51 -5.89 6.08 4.47
C ASN A 51 -6.40 4.63 4.49
N VAL A 52 -5.70 3.71 3.82
CA VAL A 52 -5.97 2.27 3.81
C VAL A 52 -4.64 1.52 3.91
N LEU A 53 -4.62 0.45 4.70
CA LEU A 53 -3.49 -0.48 4.81
C LEU A 53 -3.96 -1.90 4.49
N THR A 54 -3.12 -2.66 3.80
CA THR A 54 -3.28 -4.12 3.68
C THR A 54 -2.28 -4.80 4.61
N LEU A 55 -2.58 -6.05 5.01
CA LEU A 55 -1.74 -6.92 5.84
C LEU A 55 -1.50 -8.25 5.14
#